data_AF-A0A5C8T659-F1
#
_entry.id   AF-A0A5C8T659-F1
#
_cell.length_a   1.000
_cell.length_b   1.000
_cell.length_c   1.000
_cell.angle_alpha   90.00
_cell.angle_beta   90.00
_cell.angle_gamma   90.00
#
_symmetry.space_group_name_H-M   'P 1'
#
loop_
_entity.id
_entity.type
_entity.pdbx_description
1 polymer ?
#
loop_
_entity_poly.entity_id
_entity_poly.type
_entity_poly.pdbx_seq_one_letter_code
_entity_poly.pdbx_strand_id
1 'polypeptide(L)'
;MTAVLDADRVRALNDILRRTLSGGTLVLTAGVVTLGRERQRIILDAVAAHDRFDADDDPHGENDFGAVEAAGERVFFKIDYFDR
;
A
#
# COMPACT_ATOMS: atom_id res chain seq x y z
N MET A 1 5.59 -10.74 -25.85
CA MET A 1 5.32 -11.79 -24.84
C MET A 1 5.50 -11.12 -23.50
N THR A 2 4.48 -10.42 -23.03
CA THR A 2 4.46 -9.71 -21.76
C THR A 2 4.75 -10.75 -20.68
N ALA A 3 5.87 -10.61 -19.99
CA ALA A 3 6.19 -11.50 -18.88
C ALA A 3 5.01 -11.41 -17.92
N VAL A 4 4.35 -12.55 -17.68
CA VAL A 4 3.48 -12.70 -16.52
C VAL A 4 4.39 -12.35 -15.35
N LEU A 5 4.15 -11.20 -14.73
CA LEU A 5 4.90 -10.82 -13.54
C LEU A 5 4.68 -11.96 -12.53
N ASP A 6 5.78 -12.45 -11.98
CA ASP A 6 5.71 -13.43 -10.91
C ASP A 6 5.01 -12.75 -9.72
N ALA A 7 3.74 -13.10 -9.47
CA ALA A 7 2.91 -12.47 -8.45
C ALA A 7 3.58 -12.54 -7.07
N ASP A 8 4.34 -13.61 -6.79
CA ASP A 8 5.11 -13.73 -5.56
C ASP A 8 6.23 -12.68 -5.48
N ARG A 9 6.87 -12.39 -6.62
CA ARG A 9 7.90 -11.35 -6.72
C ARG A 9 7.31 -9.95 -6.57
N VAL A 10 6.18 -9.69 -7.22
CA VAL A 10 5.47 -8.42 -7.12
C VAL A 10 5.01 -8.18 -5.68
N ARG A 11 4.35 -9.19 -5.08
CA ARG A 11 3.96 -9.18 -3.68
C ARG A 11 5.13 -8.87 -2.75
N ALA A 12 6.28 -9.50 -2.96
CA ALA A 12 7.47 -9.25 -2.15
C ALA A 12 7.94 -7.78 -2.26
N LEU A 13 7.89 -7.18 -3.45
CA LEU A 13 8.25 -5.78 -3.66
C LEU A 13 7.24 -4.83 -3.00
N ASN A 14 5.95 -5.13 -3.12
CA ASN A 14 4.87 -4.36 -2.50
C ASN A 14 4.93 -4.43 -0.97
N ASP A 15 5.19 -5.61 -0.42
CA ASP A 15 5.40 -5.79 1.02
C ASP A 15 6.61 -5.00 1.52
N ILE A 16 7.71 -4.93 0.75
CA ILE A 16 8.86 -4.08 1.09
C ILE A 16 8.42 -2.61 1.11
N LEU A 17 7.76 -2.12 0.05
CA LEU A 17 7.34 -0.74 -0.04
C LEU A 17 6.40 -0.34 1.10
N ARG A 18 5.33 -1.10 1.35
CA ARG A 18 4.35 -0.73 2.37
C ARG A 18 4.89 -0.83 3.79
N ARG A 19 5.82 -1.75 4.07
CA ARG A 19 6.38 -1.97 5.42
C ARG A 19 7.55 -1.06 5.73
N THR A 20 8.37 -0.73 4.74
CA THR A 20 9.63 0.01 4.96
C THR A 20 9.71 1.33 4.21
N LEU A 21 8.71 1.66 3.39
CA LEU A 21 8.66 2.86 2.55
C LEU A 21 9.88 2.97 1.61
N SER A 22 10.43 1.83 1.21
CA SER A 22 11.64 1.72 0.40
C SER A 22 11.35 0.99 -0.92
N GLY A 23 12.20 1.18 -1.92
CA GLY A 23 12.05 0.51 -3.22
C GLY A 23 10.98 1.14 -4.13
N GLY A 24 10.41 2.27 -3.74
CA GLY A 24 9.41 3.02 -4.51
C GLY A 24 9.25 4.45 -4.00
N THR A 25 8.19 5.12 -4.45
CA THR A 25 7.87 6.50 -4.06
C THR A 25 6.61 6.51 -3.21
N LEU A 26 6.69 7.05 -1.99
CA LEU A 26 5.52 7.33 -1.17
C LEU A 26 4.90 8.66 -1.58
N VAL A 27 3.61 8.64 -1.90
CA VAL A 27 2.82 9.85 -2.16
C VAL A 27 1.64 9.88 -1.19
N LEU A 28 1.50 10.99 -0.46
CA LEU A 28 0.35 11.25 0.40
C LEU A 28 -0.56 12.25 -0.30
N THR A 29 -1.86 11.97 -0.34
CA THR A 29 -2.84 12.92 -0.87
C THR A 29 -2.93 14.15 0.03
N ALA A 30 -3.39 15.28 -0.53
CA ALA A 30 -3.55 16.51 0.24
C ALA A 30 -4.42 16.31 1.49
N GLY A 31 -5.47 15.47 1.39
CA GLY A 31 -6.33 15.12 2.53
C GLY A 31 -5.61 14.37 3.64
N VAL A 32 -4.69 13.45 3.32
CA VAL A 32 -3.87 12.76 4.34
C VAL A 32 -2.81 13.72 4.91
N VAL A 33 -2.25 14.61 4.08
CA VAL A 33 -1.28 15.61 4.53
C VAL A 33 -1.89 16.58 5.56
N THR A 34 -3.13 17.02 5.36
CA THR A 34 -3.79 17.99 6.25
C THR A 34 -4.15 17.42 7.62
N LEU A 35 -4.15 16.10 7.81
CA LEU A 35 -4.37 15.44 9.11
C LEU A 35 -3.23 15.66 10.12
N GLY A 36 -2.06 16.13 9.66
CA GLY A 36 -0.89 16.33 10.50
C GLY A 36 -0.05 15.06 10.71
N ARG A 37 1.20 15.27 11.14
CA ARG A 37 2.26 14.24 11.15
C ARG A 37 1.94 13.03 12.03
N GLU A 38 1.30 13.25 13.18
CA GLU A 38 0.95 12.16 14.09
C GLU A 38 -0.05 11.19 13.46
N ARG A 39 -1.13 11.72 12.86
CA ARG A 39 -2.14 10.92 12.17
C ARG A 39 -1.56 10.24 10.92
N GLN A 40 -0.73 10.93 10.15
CA GLN A 40 0.00 10.34 9.04
C GLN A 40 0.82 9.12 9.49
N ARG A 41 1.51 9.23 10.63
CA ARG A 41 2.30 8.11 11.16
C ARG A 41 1.44 6.91 11.52
N ILE A 42 0.31 7.14 12.21
CA ILE A 42 -0.67 6.09 12.55
C ILE A 42 -1.19 5.40 11.29
N ILE A 43 -1.52 6.16 10.25
CA ILE A 43 -1.98 5.61 8.96
C ILE A 43 -0.88 4.76 8.32
N LEU A 44 0.36 5.24 8.25
CA LEU A 44 1.48 4.49 7.67
C LEU A 44 1.79 3.21 8.46
N ASP A 45 1.74 3.25 9.79
CA ASP A 45 1.92 2.07 10.63
C ASP A 45 0.78 1.04 10.41
N ALA A 46 -0.47 1.51 10.21
CA ALA A 46 -1.60 0.64 9.88
C ALA A 46 -1.44 -0.01 8.49
N VAL A 47 -1.00 0.75 7.48
CA VAL A 47 -0.70 0.22 6.13
C VAL A 47 0.43 -0.82 6.17
N ALA A 48 1.47 -0.59 6.98
CA ALA A 48 2.56 -1.54 7.17
C ALA A 48 2.10 -2.84 7.85
N ALA A 49 1.17 -2.74 8.81
CA ALA A 49 0.63 -3.88 9.55
C ALA A 49 -0.49 -4.63 8.81
N HIS A 50 -1.12 -4.03 7.81
CA HIS A 50 -2.24 -4.64 7.06
C HIS A 50 -1.81 -5.96 6.43
N ASP A 51 -2.45 -7.06 6.78
CA ASP A 51 -2.12 -8.41 6.29
C ASP A 51 -3.35 -9.16 5.75
N ARG A 52 -4.53 -8.53 5.87
CA ARG A 52 -5.78 -9.06 5.38
C ARG A 52 -6.01 -8.64 3.93
N PHE A 53 -5.39 -9.37 3.03
CA PHE A 53 -5.66 -9.31 1.60
C PHE A 53 -6.66 -10.43 1.26
N ASP A 54 -7.91 -10.07 1.01
CA ASP A 54 -8.94 -10.99 0.56
C ASP A 54 -9.23 -10.82 -0.94
N ALA A 55 -10.06 -11.71 -1.51
CA ALA A 55 -10.28 -11.73 -2.96
C ALA A 55 -10.97 -10.47 -3.50
N ASP A 56 -11.58 -9.66 -2.63
CA ASP A 56 -12.23 -8.41 -3.03
C ASP A 56 -11.19 -7.29 -3.21
N ASP A 57 -10.17 -7.25 -2.34
CA ASP A 57 -9.11 -6.24 -2.33
C ASP A 57 -7.82 -6.67 -3.06
N ASP A 58 -7.58 -7.97 -3.25
CA ASP A 58 -6.36 -8.53 -3.85
C ASP A 58 -6.64 -9.70 -4.83
N PRO A 59 -7.27 -9.43 -5.99
CA PRO A 59 -7.59 -10.47 -6.98
C PRO A 59 -6.35 -11.09 -7.63
N HIS A 60 -5.19 -10.44 -7.54
CA HIS A 60 -3.95 -10.84 -8.18
C HIS A 60 -2.91 -11.43 -7.21
N GLY A 61 -3.15 -11.35 -5.89
CA GLY A 61 -2.22 -11.87 -4.88
C GLY A 61 -0.97 -11.00 -4.72
N GLU A 62 -1.05 -9.72 -5.07
CA GLU A 62 0.07 -8.79 -5.21
C GLU A 62 0.21 -7.86 -4.00
N ASN A 63 -0.77 -7.79 -3.10
CA ASN A 63 -0.78 -6.85 -1.96
C ASN A 63 -0.63 -5.37 -2.38
N ASP A 64 -1.20 -4.99 -3.53
CA ASP A 64 -1.05 -3.65 -4.10
C ASP A 64 -2.17 -2.68 -3.70
N PHE A 65 -3.27 -3.16 -3.13
CA PHE A 65 -4.42 -2.36 -2.71
C PHE A 65 -4.92 -2.80 -1.32
N GLY A 66 -5.54 -1.86 -0.59
CA GLY A 66 -6.27 -2.17 0.63
C GLY A 66 -6.87 -0.96 1.33
N ALA A 67 -7.68 -1.25 2.34
CA ALA A 67 -8.30 -0.26 3.21
C ALA A 67 -7.93 -0.49 4.67
N VAL A 68 -7.61 0.58 5.40
CA VAL A 68 -7.34 0.55 6.85
C VAL A 68 -8.22 1.55 7.59
N GLU A 69 -8.69 1.17 8.76
CA GLU A 69 -9.31 2.08 9.72
C GLU A 69 -8.21 2.63 10.63
N ALA A 70 -7.84 3.90 10.46
CA ALA A 70 -6.71 4.51 11.14
C ALA A 70 -6.95 5.99 11.43
N ALA A 71 -6.50 6.45 12.60
CA ALA A 71 -6.68 7.84 13.03
C ALA A 71 -8.14 8.35 13.00
N GLY A 72 -9.12 7.44 13.15
CA GLY A 72 -10.55 7.75 13.09
C GLY A 72 -11.13 7.88 11.68
N GLU A 73 -10.35 7.54 10.65
CA GLU A 73 -10.73 7.63 9.24
C GLU A 73 -10.56 6.28 8.54
N ARG A 74 -11.40 6.01 7.55
CA ARG A 74 -11.17 4.92 6.59
C ARG A 74 -10.25 5.41 5.48
N VAL A 75 -9.06 4.83 5.39
CA VAL A 75 -8.02 5.24 4.44
C VAL A 75 -7.72 4.10 3.47
N PHE A 76 -7.71 4.43 2.18
CA PHE A 76 -7.29 3.50 1.12
C PHE A 76 -5.83 3.76 0.75
N PHE A 77 -5.11 2.69 0.46
CA PHE A 77 -3.79 2.75 -0.16
C PHE A 77 -3.80 1.95 -1.45
N LYS A 78 -2.93 2.35 -2.39
CA LYS A 78 -2.65 1.60 -3.60
C LYS A 78 -1.18 1.73 -4.00
N ILE A 79 -0.65 0.74 -4.70
CA ILE A 79 0.70 0.72 -5.26
C ILE A 79 0.56 0.64 -6.78
N ASP A 80 0.86 1.74 -7.45
CA ASP A 80 0.83 1.78 -8.92
C ASP A 80 2.21 1.43 -9.49
N TYR A 81 2.25 0.55 -10.50
CA TYR A 81 3.47 0.23 -11.24
C TYR A 81 3.63 1.18 -12.43
N PHE A 82 4.84 1.69 -12.61
CA PHE A 82 5.20 2.51 -13.76
C PHE A 82 6.23 1.76 -14.58
N ASP A 83 5.85 1.39 -15.81
CA ASP A 83 6.80 0.92 -16.80
C ASP A 83 7.79 2.05 -17.10
N ARG A 84 9.08 1.72 -17.17
CA ARG A 84 10.14 2.66 -17.55
C ARG A 84 10.79 2.22 -18.85
#